data_AF-A0A1N6UZB3-F1
#
_entry.id   AF-A0A1N6UZB3-F1
#
_cell.length_a   1.000
_cell.length_b   1.000
_cell.length_c   1.000
_cell.angle_alpha   90.00
_cell.angle_beta   90.00
_cell.angle_gamma   90.00
#
_symmetry.space_group_name_H-M   'P 1'
#
loop_
_entity.id
_entity.type
_entity.pdbx_description
1 polymer ?
#
loop_
_entity_poly.entity_id
_entity_poly.type
_entity_poly.pdbx_seq_one_letter_code
_entity_poly.pdbx_strand_id
1 'polypeptide(L)'
;MRKKLRIQTWDHCAAGVASAVDTFCDQWEPYSKESRQHSLDGLFARLIVPAFTTYLAALPAHHRGRNLFPNNSFSELVRQHGGFGLVEKVLHISLRQFTKTDVQDLQFQETLETLRVLAAACKAKRPKKPALKKSESAKTSRVYAEYCEFCGFHTEAAAKEKGKSVPGYDVTSNARLSAKYCWDHRPKFLDGSRNPRYLRAQRHQLNFETELKRLTWQARSMSKPNAETGDQHLDLFYFRVLGHLAVYPSDTSHLRNEARRLIDWNISDKKKRIVAMRTAQYSLDAIAKEVGVKSRQAVAKALASTLSMYRFDLPPLGKAGAPQLISAAHARFIDLLGQAASSALEDPNIVELLLNDDGKLWAESRSLGMREIGALTASDAERIIRFANHNFPHETDSGEAPLMIELPFSSARFTGLLPPFAYGPVFGIRKGAR
;
A
#
# COMPACT_ATOMS: atom_id res chain seq x y z
N MET A 1 -27.83 -16.41 -0.17
CA MET A 1 -26.84 -17.04 0.73
C MET A 1 -25.56 -16.23 0.69
N ARG A 2 -25.12 -15.61 1.80
CA ARG A 2 -23.82 -14.91 1.82
C ARG A 2 -22.72 -15.96 1.74
N LYS A 3 -21.81 -15.86 0.76
CA LYS A 3 -20.61 -16.70 0.70
C LYS A 3 -19.85 -16.53 2.02
N LYS A 4 -19.60 -17.65 2.73
CA LYS A 4 -18.74 -17.67 3.92
C LYS A 4 -17.41 -17.02 3.55
N LEU A 5 -16.99 -16.02 4.31
CA LEU A 5 -15.71 -15.35 4.05
C LEU A 5 -14.61 -16.21 4.70
N ARG A 6 -14.19 -17.25 3.97
CA ARG A 6 -13.15 -18.18 4.44
C ARG A 6 -11.79 -17.55 4.22
N ILE A 7 -11.02 -17.42 5.29
CA ILE A 7 -9.63 -16.98 5.21
C ILE A 7 -8.86 -18.17 4.68
N GLN A 8 -8.36 -18.06 3.45
CA GLN A 8 -7.56 -19.12 2.85
C GLN A 8 -6.20 -19.20 3.55
N THR A 9 -5.84 -20.41 3.96
CA THR A 9 -4.50 -20.78 4.42
C THR A 9 -3.65 -21.09 3.19
N TRP A 10 -2.35 -20.80 3.27
CA TRP A 10 -1.39 -21.21 2.24
C TRP A 10 -1.11 -22.72 2.30
N ASP A 11 -0.71 -23.33 1.19
CA ASP A 11 -0.64 -24.79 1.01
C ASP A 11 0.33 -25.49 1.98
N HIS A 12 1.46 -24.85 2.29
CA HIS A 12 2.51 -25.36 3.19
C HIS A 12 2.42 -24.77 4.59
N CYS A 13 1.34 -24.06 4.93
CA CYS A 13 1.11 -23.55 6.28
C CYS A 13 1.19 -24.69 7.31
N ALA A 14 1.81 -24.41 8.46
CA ALA A 14 1.92 -25.38 9.54
C ALA A 14 0.54 -25.93 9.93
N ALA A 15 0.39 -27.26 9.91
CA ALA A 15 -0.91 -27.92 10.03
C ALA A 15 -1.71 -27.49 11.28
N GLY A 16 -1.02 -27.31 12.42
CA GLY A 16 -1.65 -26.82 13.65
C GLY A 16 -2.17 -25.39 13.53
N VAL A 17 -1.45 -24.51 12.83
CA VAL A 17 -1.89 -23.12 12.57
C VAL A 17 -3.02 -23.11 11.54
N ALA A 18 -2.90 -23.87 10.45
CA ALA A 18 -3.95 -23.98 9.44
C ALA A 18 -5.28 -24.48 10.04
N SER A 19 -5.22 -25.55 10.84
CA SER A 19 -6.39 -26.09 11.56
C SER A 19 -7.01 -25.07 12.53
N ALA A 20 -6.18 -24.28 13.21
CA ALA A 20 -6.65 -23.22 14.10
C ALA A 20 -7.34 -22.09 13.33
N VAL A 21 -6.83 -21.72 12.15
CA VAL A 21 -7.45 -20.71 11.27
C VAL A 21 -8.78 -21.18 10.72
N ASP A 22 -8.88 -22.44 10.29
CA ASP A 22 -10.16 -23.02 9.83
C ASP A 22 -11.20 -23.01 10.97
N THR A 23 -10.81 -23.48 12.15
CA THR A 23 -11.68 -23.45 13.35
C THR A 23 -12.09 -22.03 13.71
N PHE A 24 -11.17 -21.08 13.58
CA PHE A 24 -11.43 -19.66 13.81
C PHE A 24 -12.44 -19.12 12.79
N CYS A 25 -12.31 -19.45 11.51
CA CYS A 25 -13.25 -19.06 10.47
C CYS A 25 -14.65 -19.63 10.70
N ASP A 26 -14.77 -20.85 11.21
CA ASP A 26 -16.08 -21.44 11.54
C ASP A 26 -16.75 -20.73 12.73
N GLN A 27 -15.97 -20.32 13.73
CA GLN A 27 -16.49 -19.65 14.93
C GLN A 27 -16.64 -18.13 14.78
N TRP A 28 -16.17 -17.59 13.65
CA TRP A 28 -16.15 -16.17 13.32
C TRP A 28 -17.53 -15.62 12.88
N GLU A 29 -18.46 -16.43 12.39
CA GLU A 29 -19.70 -15.91 11.79
C GLU A 29 -20.57 -15.09 12.78
N PRO A 30 -21.29 -14.04 12.30
CA PRO A 30 -22.24 -13.32 13.14
C PRO A 30 -23.31 -14.29 13.63
N TYR A 31 -23.52 -14.36 14.95
CA TYR A 31 -24.53 -15.20 15.60
C TYR A 31 -24.22 -16.69 15.80
N SER A 32 -22.95 -17.14 15.74
CA SER A 32 -22.61 -18.41 16.41
C SER A 32 -22.82 -18.27 17.93
N LYS A 33 -23.19 -19.37 18.62
CA LYS A 33 -23.33 -19.38 20.09
C LYS A 33 -22.01 -18.93 20.75
N GLU A 34 -20.87 -19.26 20.14
CA GLU A 34 -19.53 -18.87 20.60
C GLU A 34 -19.18 -17.39 20.28
N SER A 35 -19.58 -16.84 19.13
CA SER A 35 -19.30 -15.43 18.74
C SER A 35 -20.00 -14.42 19.66
N ARG A 36 -21.09 -14.80 20.34
CA ARG A 36 -21.75 -13.94 21.33
C ARG A 36 -21.03 -13.94 22.69
N GLN A 37 -20.19 -14.93 22.98
CA GLN A 37 -19.50 -15.10 24.26
C GLN A 37 -18.04 -14.64 24.23
N HIS A 38 -17.38 -14.59 23.07
CA HIS A 38 -15.98 -14.18 22.95
C HIS A 38 -15.81 -12.94 22.07
N SER A 39 -15.03 -11.96 22.54
CA SER A 39 -14.51 -10.89 21.67
C SER A 39 -13.63 -11.49 20.57
N LEU A 40 -13.49 -10.81 19.42
CA LEU A 40 -12.57 -11.25 18.36
C LEU A 40 -11.15 -11.49 18.89
N ASP A 41 -10.71 -10.64 19.82
CA ASP A 41 -9.45 -10.78 20.54
C ASP A 41 -9.40 -12.06 21.38
N GLY A 42 -10.50 -12.39 22.06
CA GLY A 42 -10.62 -13.63 22.85
C GLY A 42 -10.65 -14.89 21.99
N LEU A 43 -11.35 -14.87 20.85
CA LEU A 43 -11.36 -15.98 19.90
C LEU A 43 -9.95 -16.21 19.32
N PHE A 44 -9.26 -15.13 18.98
CA PHE A 44 -7.91 -15.17 18.46
C PHE A 44 -6.91 -15.69 19.52
N ALA A 45 -6.99 -15.17 20.75
CA ALA A 45 -6.16 -15.59 21.88
C ALA A 45 -6.37 -17.07 22.26
N ARG A 46 -7.59 -17.60 22.07
CA ARG A 46 -7.90 -18.99 22.38
C ARG A 46 -7.47 -19.98 21.30
N LEU A 47 -7.64 -19.63 20.03
CA LEU A 47 -7.41 -20.57 18.93
C LEU A 47 -6.04 -20.41 18.29
N ILE A 48 -5.65 -19.16 17.98
CA ILE A 48 -4.48 -18.90 17.14
C ILE A 48 -3.21 -18.83 17.96
N VAL A 49 -3.24 -18.16 19.12
CA VAL A 49 -2.06 -17.96 19.96
C VAL A 49 -1.44 -19.30 20.42
N PRO A 50 -2.20 -20.28 20.95
CA PRO A 50 -1.61 -21.55 21.39
C PRO A 50 -1.03 -22.37 20.23
N ALA A 51 -1.73 -22.41 19.10
CA ALA A 51 -1.28 -23.11 17.90
C ALA A 51 0.04 -22.52 17.37
N PHE A 52 0.13 -21.20 17.34
CA PHE A 52 1.33 -20.51 16.88
C PHE A 52 2.49 -20.61 17.89
N THR A 53 2.23 -20.52 19.19
CA THR A 53 3.25 -20.75 20.23
C THR A 53 3.85 -22.16 20.13
N THR A 54 3.00 -23.16 19.90
CA THR A 54 3.45 -24.55 19.71
C THR A 54 4.31 -24.67 18.46
N TYR A 55 3.90 -24.02 17.36
CA TYR A 55 4.70 -23.96 16.14
C TYR A 55 6.07 -23.30 16.38
N LEU A 56 6.11 -22.13 17.04
CA LEU A 56 7.35 -21.43 17.36
C LEU A 56 8.31 -22.27 18.23
N ALA A 57 7.77 -23.02 19.20
CA ALA A 57 8.57 -23.92 20.05
C ALA A 57 9.18 -25.08 19.26
N ALA A 58 8.49 -25.55 18.22
CA ALA A 58 8.96 -26.62 17.34
C ALA A 58 9.97 -26.15 16.27
N LEU A 59 10.19 -24.84 16.13
CA LEU A 59 11.10 -24.32 15.11
C LEU A 59 12.57 -24.69 15.38
N PRO A 60 13.34 -24.99 14.31
CA PRO A 60 14.77 -25.21 14.39
C PRO A 60 15.53 -24.04 15.06
N ALA A 61 16.69 -24.34 15.65
CA ALA A 61 17.48 -23.36 16.40
C ALA A 61 17.88 -22.10 15.59
N HIS A 62 18.02 -22.20 14.27
CA HIS A 62 18.32 -21.06 13.40
C HIS A 62 17.19 -20.01 13.32
N HIS A 63 15.99 -20.34 13.81
CA HIS A 63 14.87 -19.42 13.99
C HIS A 63 14.87 -18.73 15.36
N ARG A 64 15.55 -19.27 16.39
CA ARG A 64 15.43 -18.85 17.81
C ARG A 64 16.06 -17.50 18.15
N GLY A 65 17.01 -17.00 17.35
CA GLY A 65 17.64 -15.68 17.53
C GLY A 65 16.85 -14.52 16.92
N ARG A 66 15.75 -14.80 16.21
CA ARG A 66 14.97 -13.81 15.47
C ARG A 66 13.73 -13.52 16.28
N ASN A 67 13.84 -12.54 17.16
CA ASN A 67 12.80 -12.19 18.13
C ASN A 67 11.55 -11.65 17.41
N LEU A 68 10.69 -12.54 16.89
CA LEU A 68 9.49 -12.21 16.11
C LEU A 68 8.54 -11.31 16.92
N PHE A 69 8.62 -11.37 18.26
CA PHE A 69 7.87 -10.54 19.19
C PHE A 69 8.77 -10.14 20.39
N PRO A 70 9.54 -9.04 20.28
CA PRO A 70 10.40 -8.60 21.37
C PRO A 70 9.57 -8.30 22.61
N ASN A 71 9.78 -9.08 23.68
CA ASN A 71 9.29 -8.87 25.04
C ASN A 71 7.76 -8.89 25.26
N ASN A 72 6.95 -9.26 24.28
CA ASN A 72 5.49 -9.26 24.40
C ASN A 72 4.89 -10.54 23.80
N SER A 73 4.01 -11.21 24.56
CA SER A 73 3.20 -12.29 23.98
C SER A 73 2.30 -11.71 22.87
N PHE A 74 1.95 -12.52 21.87
CA PHE A 74 1.07 -12.09 20.77
C PHE A 74 -0.26 -11.49 21.29
N SER A 75 -0.76 -12.04 22.41
CA SER A 75 -1.92 -11.55 23.17
C SER A 75 -1.68 -10.17 23.81
N GLU A 76 -0.47 -9.91 24.29
CA GLU A 76 -0.03 -8.62 24.84
C GLU A 76 -0.04 -7.52 23.77
N LEU A 77 0.43 -7.83 22.55
CA LEU A 77 0.48 -6.90 21.42
C LEU A 77 -0.92 -6.48 20.94
N VAL A 78 -1.87 -7.42 20.88
CA VAL A 78 -3.27 -7.13 20.55
C VAL A 78 -3.90 -6.25 21.63
N ARG A 79 -3.66 -6.57 22.91
CA ARG A 79 -4.32 -5.94 24.08
C ARG A 79 -3.78 -4.56 24.42
N GLN A 80 -2.47 -4.35 24.39
CA GLN A 80 -1.83 -3.12 24.88
C GLN A 80 -1.75 -2.00 23.82
N HIS A 81 -1.76 -2.32 22.51
CA HIS A 81 -1.36 -1.37 21.46
C HIS A 81 -2.41 -1.15 20.34
N GLY A 82 -3.70 -1.41 20.60
CA GLY A 82 -4.78 -0.95 19.72
C GLY A 82 -5.19 -1.89 18.57
N GLY A 83 -4.99 -3.20 18.72
CA GLY A 83 -5.63 -4.24 17.89
C GLY A 83 -4.79 -4.80 16.73
N PHE A 84 -5.45 -5.56 15.84
CA PHE A 84 -4.83 -6.39 14.80
C PHE A 84 -3.97 -5.66 13.75
N GLY A 85 -4.00 -4.32 13.70
CA GLY A 85 -3.19 -3.53 12.75
C GLY A 85 -1.69 -3.55 13.04
N LEU A 86 -1.27 -3.62 14.32
CA LEU A 86 0.15 -3.75 14.67
C LEU A 86 0.64 -5.18 14.46
N VAL A 87 -0.20 -6.17 14.76
CA VAL A 87 0.07 -7.59 14.50
C VAL A 87 0.34 -7.84 13.03
N GLU A 88 -0.50 -7.31 12.13
CA GLU A 88 -0.29 -7.36 10.69
C GLU A 88 1.09 -6.81 10.30
N LYS A 89 1.48 -5.66 10.87
CA LYS A 89 2.79 -5.02 10.61
C LYS A 89 3.97 -5.84 11.13
N VAL A 90 3.88 -6.39 12.34
CA VAL A 90 4.96 -7.19 12.94
C VAL A 90 5.18 -8.48 12.16
N LEU A 91 4.11 -9.17 11.76
CA LEU A 91 4.18 -10.36 10.91
C LEU A 91 4.79 -10.03 9.54
N HIS A 92 4.41 -8.89 8.96
CA HIS A 92 4.98 -8.40 7.70
C HIS A 92 6.49 -8.09 7.79
N ILE A 93 6.93 -7.43 8.87
CA ILE A 93 8.36 -7.16 9.12
C ILE A 93 9.13 -8.47 9.29
N SER A 94 8.56 -9.40 10.05
CA SER A 94 9.15 -10.72 10.32
C SER A 94 9.32 -11.56 9.05
N LEU A 95 8.29 -11.61 8.19
CA LEU A 95 8.34 -12.27 6.88
C LEU A 95 9.48 -11.74 6.01
N ARG A 96 9.67 -10.42 6.02
CA ARG A 96 10.72 -9.77 5.22
C ARG A 96 12.12 -10.03 5.73
N GLN A 97 12.31 -10.16 7.04
CA GLN A 97 13.60 -10.57 7.59
C GLN A 97 13.94 -12.01 7.17
N PHE A 98 12.93 -12.87 6.98
CA PHE A 98 13.12 -14.27 6.59
C PHE A 98 13.42 -14.52 5.12
N THR A 99 12.75 -13.81 4.21
CA THR A 99 12.97 -13.96 2.76
C THR A 99 14.36 -13.54 2.29
N LYS A 100 15.17 -12.93 3.17
CA LYS A 100 16.52 -12.43 2.92
C LYS A 100 17.64 -13.33 3.45
N THR A 101 17.31 -14.42 4.12
CA THR A 101 18.29 -15.39 4.64
C THR A 101 18.30 -16.64 3.77
N ASP A 102 19.47 -17.25 3.55
CA ASP A 102 19.72 -18.43 2.68
C ASP A 102 18.95 -19.71 3.05
N VAL A 103 18.03 -19.62 4.01
CA VAL A 103 17.15 -20.71 4.45
C VAL A 103 15.78 -20.50 3.82
N GLN A 104 15.51 -21.23 2.73
CA GLN A 104 14.16 -21.34 2.17
C GLN A 104 13.30 -22.25 3.05
N ASP A 105 12.73 -21.69 4.12
CA ASP A 105 11.73 -22.37 4.94
C ASP A 105 10.32 -21.96 4.46
N LEU A 106 9.85 -22.65 3.42
CA LEU A 106 8.56 -22.39 2.77
C LEU A 106 7.39 -22.51 3.76
N GLN A 107 7.45 -23.51 4.66
CA GLN A 107 6.42 -23.69 5.68
C GLN A 107 6.38 -22.51 6.65
N PHE A 108 7.54 -21.99 7.07
CA PHE A 108 7.60 -20.81 7.93
C PHE A 108 7.04 -19.55 7.27
N GLN A 109 7.44 -19.29 6.02
CA GLN A 109 6.95 -18.13 5.27
C GLN A 109 5.43 -18.20 5.06
N GLU A 110 4.91 -19.34 4.61
CA GLU A 110 3.48 -19.52 4.35
C GLU A 110 2.65 -19.53 5.63
N THR A 111 3.22 -19.97 6.77
CA THR A 111 2.58 -19.87 8.09
C THR A 111 2.44 -18.42 8.55
N LEU A 112 3.50 -17.61 8.44
CA LEU A 112 3.42 -16.19 8.79
C LEU A 112 2.52 -15.40 7.84
N GLU A 113 2.52 -15.70 6.54
CA GLU A 113 1.61 -15.09 5.57
C GLU A 113 0.15 -15.41 5.88
N THR A 114 -0.15 -16.66 6.25
CA THR A 114 -1.49 -17.07 6.72
C THR A 114 -1.93 -16.22 7.91
N LEU A 115 -1.07 -16.05 8.92
CA LEU A 115 -1.38 -15.24 10.11
C LEU A 115 -1.52 -13.75 9.77
N ARG A 116 -0.76 -13.23 8.82
CA ARG A 116 -0.84 -11.83 8.37
C ARG A 116 -2.19 -11.54 7.70
N VAL A 117 -2.62 -12.42 6.80
CA VAL A 117 -3.92 -12.32 6.11
C VAL A 117 -5.06 -12.42 7.14
N LEU A 118 -4.95 -13.32 8.11
CA LEU A 118 -5.89 -13.44 9.22
C LEU A 118 -5.97 -12.14 10.03
N ALA A 119 -4.84 -11.58 10.45
CA ALA A 119 -4.80 -10.32 11.20
C ALA A 119 -5.40 -9.15 10.39
N ALA A 120 -5.12 -9.07 9.09
CA ALA A 120 -5.72 -8.08 8.20
C ALA A 120 -7.26 -8.25 8.10
N ALA A 121 -7.76 -9.48 8.06
CA ALA A 121 -9.19 -9.77 8.08
C ALA A 121 -9.82 -9.37 9.44
N CYS A 122 -9.15 -9.64 10.55
CA CYS A 122 -9.56 -9.22 11.90
C CYS A 122 -9.65 -7.70 12.02
N LYS A 123 -8.65 -6.98 11.51
CA LYS A 123 -8.65 -5.52 11.42
C LYS A 123 -9.82 -4.98 10.60
N ALA A 124 -10.15 -5.63 9.48
CA ALA A 124 -11.26 -5.24 8.61
C ALA A 124 -12.63 -5.47 9.27
N LYS A 125 -12.75 -6.48 10.15
CA LYS A 125 -13.96 -6.79 10.88
C LYS A 125 -14.09 -5.96 12.16
N ARG A 126 -14.33 -4.66 12.01
CA ARG A 126 -14.65 -3.79 13.15
C ARG A 126 -16.08 -4.05 13.65
N PRO A 127 -16.32 -4.06 14.98
CA PRO A 127 -17.69 -4.04 15.49
C PRO A 127 -18.38 -2.76 15.00
N LYS A 128 -19.69 -2.83 14.71
CA LYS A 128 -20.50 -1.66 14.30
C LYS A 128 -20.50 -0.53 15.35
N LYS A 129 -20.01 -0.78 16.57
CA LYS A 129 -19.75 0.20 17.63
C LYS A 129 -18.50 -0.22 18.43
N PRO A 130 -17.38 0.50 18.36
CA PRO A 130 -16.33 0.37 19.37
C PRO A 130 -16.83 0.97 20.68
N ALA A 131 -16.61 0.30 21.81
CA ALA A 131 -16.75 0.91 23.12
C ALA A 131 -15.52 1.80 23.37
N LEU A 132 -15.68 3.12 23.24
CA LEU A 132 -14.65 4.10 23.58
C LEU A 132 -14.76 4.47 25.07
N LYS A 133 -13.60 4.58 25.73
CA LYS A 133 -13.48 5.19 27.06
C LYS A 133 -14.11 6.58 27.00
N LYS A 134 -15.02 6.86 27.94
CA LYS A 134 -15.72 8.14 28.07
C LYS A 134 -14.68 9.25 28.27
N SER A 135 -14.56 10.17 27.31
CA SER A 135 -14.12 11.53 27.61
C SER A 135 -15.34 12.38 27.92
N GLU A 136 -15.21 13.31 28.86
CA GLU A 136 -16.30 14.00 29.57
C GLU A 136 -17.13 15.00 28.75
N SER A 137 -16.99 15.08 27.43
CA SER A 137 -17.56 16.25 26.72
C SER A 137 -17.98 16.03 25.26
N ALA A 138 -18.54 14.87 24.90
CA ALA A 138 -19.23 14.74 23.60
C ALA A 138 -20.41 13.77 23.64
N LYS A 139 -21.63 14.32 23.83
CA LYS A 139 -22.88 13.60 23.57
C LYS A 139 -22.99 13.36 22.06
N THR A 140 -23.05 12.09 21.65
CA THR A 140 -23.13 11.52 20.27
C THR A 140 -21.81 11.25 19.54
N SER A 141 -21.11 10.20 19.98
CA SER A 141 -20.02 9.55 19.21
C SER A 141 -20.56 8.92 17.92
N ARG A 142 -20.48 9.64 16.79
CA ARG A 142 -20.68 9.06 15.45
C ARG A 142 -19.36 8.43 15.01
N VAL A 143 -19.38 7.13 14.68
CA VAL A 143 -18.22 6.45 14.08
C VAL A 143 -18.02 6.99 12.67
N TYR A 144 -16.97 7.78 12.46
CA TYR A 144 -16.61 8.31 11.15
C TYR A 144 -15.86 7.25 10.32
N ALA A 145 -16.13 7.19 9.02
CA ALA A 145 -15.28 6.41 8.13
C ALA A 145 -13.93 7.13 7.99
N GLU A 146 -12.83 6.40 8.12
CA GLU A 146 -11.49 6.99 8.00
C GLU A 146 -11.24 7.56 6.59
N TYR A 147 -11.70 6.85 5.56
CA TYR A 147 -11.53 7.22 4.15
C TYR A 147 -12.87 7.47 3.48
N CYS A 148 -12.86 8.35 2.48
CA CYS A 148 -13.99 8.63 1.61
C CYS A 148 -14.48 7.36 0.92
N GLU A 149 -15.80 7.20 0.77
CA GLU A 149 -16.42 6.06 0.10
C GLU A 149 -15.87 5.81 -1.33
N PHE A 150 -15.47 6.87 -2.05
CA PHE A 150 -15.06 6.81 -3.45
C PHE A 150 -13.57 6.97 -3.71
N CYS A 151 -12.75 7.21 -2.69
CA CYS A 151 -11.30 7.36 -2.86
C CYS A 151 -10.52 7.10 -1.56
N GLY A 152 -9.22 7.34 -1.57
CA GLY A 152 -8.32 7.17 -0.43
C GLY A 152 -8.14 8.41 0.44
N PHE A 153 -8.74 9.55 0.08
CA PHE A 153 -8.69 10.74 0.93
C PHE A 153 -9.52 10.55 2.19
N HIS A 154 -9.13 11.23 3.27
CA HIS A 154 -9.92 11.24 4.50
C HIS A 154 -11.30 11.87 4.29
N THR A 155 -12.29 11.38 5.03
CA THR A 155 -13.58 12.09 5.11
C THR A 155 -13.39 13.46 5.74
N GLU A 156 -14.28 14.41 5.49
CA GLU A 156 -14.20 15.75 6.08
C GLU A 156 -14.12 15.68 7.62
N ALA A 157 -14.89 14.78 8.24
CA ALA A 157 -14.84 14.54 9.68
C ALA A 157 -13.49 13.94 10.14
N ALA A 158 -12.99 12.90 9.45
CA ALA A 158 -11.72 12.27 9.80
C ALA A 158 -10.51 13.19 9.55
N ALA A 159 -10.58 14.05 8.53
CA ALA A 159 -9.56 15.06 8.27
C ALA A 159 -9.51 16.08 9.42
N LYS A 160 -10.67 16.57 9.87
CA LYS A 160 -10.77 17.51 10.99
C LYS A 160 -10.28 16.91 12.30
N GLU A 161 -10.64 15.65 12.59
CA GLU A 161 -10.16 14.92 13.77
C GLU A 161 -8.63 14.79 13.79
N LYS A 162 -8.02 14.59 12.62
CA LYS A 162 -6.56 14.56 12.44
C LYS A 162 -5.92 15.95 12.34
N GLY A 163 -6.64 17.01 12.69
CA GLY A 163 -6.14 18.40 12.65
C GLY A 163 -5.88 18.97 11.25
N LYS A 164 -6.34 18.30 10.19
CA LYS A 164 -6.18 18.79 8.80
C LYS A 164 -7.24 19.85 8.48
N SER A 165 -6.86 20.85 7.69
CA SER A 165 -7.81 21.83 7.16
C SER A 165 -8.78 21.15 6.20
N VAL A 166 -10.06 21.52 6.32
CA VAL A 166 -11.10 21.13 5.36
C VAL A 166 -11.41 22.39 4.54
N PRO A 167 -11.28 22.36 3.20
CA PRO A 167 -11.54 23.52 2.37
C PRO A 167 -12.94 24.11 2.65
N GLY A 168 -13.04 25.43 2.79
CA GLY A 168 -14.30 26.13 3.02
C GLY A 168 -14.93 25.94 4.41
N TYR A 169 -14.35 25.13 5.29
CA TYR A 169 -14.84 24.97 6.66
C TYR A 169 -14.24 26.05 7.57
N ASP A 170 -15.10 26.94 8.07
CA ASP A 170 -14.78 27.84 9.19
C ASP A 170 -15.42 27.27 10.46
N VAL A 171 -14.73 27.38 11.60
CA VAL A 171 -15.26 27.02 12.93
C VAL A 171 -16.52 27.84 13.26
N THR A 172 -16.63 29.05 12.71
CA THR A 172 -17.84 29.88 12.82
C THR A 172 -18.99 29.40 11.93
N SER A 173 -18.67 28.66 10.86
CA SER A 173 -19.67 28.08 9.98
C SER A 173 -20.24 26.82 10.63
N ASN A 174 -21.53 26.82 10.93
CA ASN A 174 -22.28 25.61 11.36
C ASN A 174 -22.39 24.54 10.24
N ALA A 175 -21.48 24.56 9.26
CA ALA A 175 -21.41 23.64 8.15
C ALA A 175 -21.14 22.21 8.66
N ARG A 176 -22.07 21.29 8.36
CA ARG A 176 -21.94 19.89 8.77
C ARG A 176 -20.87 19.19 7.93
N LEU A 177 -19.75 18.84 8.57
CA LEU A 177 -18.72 17.98 7.98
C LEU A 177 -19.29 16.60 7.63
N SER A 178 -18.93 16.11 6.45
CA SER A 178 -19.30 14.78 5.96
C SER A 178 -18.53 13.67 6.69
N ALA A 179 -19.30 12.73 7.23
CA ALA A 179 -18.79 11.50 7.85
C ALA A 179 -18.38 10.42 6.84
N LYS A 180 -18.73 10.58 5.56
CA LYS A 180 -18.61 9.55 4.51
C LYS A 180 -17.74 9.94 3.33
N TYR A 181 -17.63 11.24 3.07
CA TYR A 181 -17.00 11.75 1.85
C TYR A 181 -15.91 12.75 2.20
N CYS A 182 -14.89 12.81 1.35
CA CYS A 182 -13.96 13.94 1.34
C CYS A 182 -14.65 15.15 0.69
N TRP A 183 -13.99 16.31 0.78
CA TRP A 183 -14.45 17.56 0.17
C TRP A 183 -14.81 17.40 -1.32
N ASP A 184 -13.93 16.77 -2.10
CA ASP A 184 -14.14 16.57 -3.54
C ASP A 184 -15.33 15.66 -3.89
N HIS A 185 -15.78 14.83 -2.94
CA HIS A 185 -16.82 13.84 -3.14
C HIS A 185 -18.06 14.10 -2.27
N ARG A 186 -18.20 15.27 -1.66
CA ARG A 186 -19.44 15.61 -0.96
C ARG A 186 -20.60 15.79 -1.96
N PRO A 187 -21.84 15.39 -1.63
CA PRO A 187 -22.96 15.45 -2.59
C PRO A 187 -23.34 16.87 -3.05
N LYS A 188 -23.25 17.84 -2.15
CA LYS A 188 -23.53 19.26 -2.40
C LYS A 188 -22.42 20.10 -1.80
N PHE A 189 -22.01 21.18 -2.45
CA PHE A 189 -21.07 22.16 -1.92
C PHE A 189 -21.70 23.01 -0.80
N LEU A 190 -20.95 23.92 -0.18
CA LEU A 190 -21.48 24.76 0.94
C LEU A 190 -22.57 25.73 0.47
N ASP A 191 -22.49 26.15 -0.79
CA ASP A 191 -23.50 26.97 -1.48
C ASP A 191 -24.77 26.21 -1.85
N GLY A 192 -24.84 24.89 -1.56
CA GLY A 192 -25.98 24.03 -1.88
C GLY A 192 -25.99 23.47 -3.32
N SER A 193 -25.07 23.91 -4.19
CA SER A 193 -24.95 23.40 -5.55
C SER A 193 -24.51 21.93 -5.57
N ARG A 194 -24.94 21.17 -6.60
CA ARG A 194 -24.64 19.74 -6.72
C ARG A 194 -23.22 19.52 -7.19
N ASN A 195 -22.52 18.56 -6.58
CA ASN A 195 -21.16 18.22 -6.96
C ASN A 195 -21.14 17.19 -8.11
N PRO A 196 -20.63 17.53 -9.31
CA PRO A 196 -20.57 16.60 -10.44
C PRO A 196 -19.58 15.45 -10.21
N ARG A 197 -18.50 15.66 -9.43
CA ARG A 197 -17.55 14.59 -9.09
C ARG A 197 -18.19 13.52 -8.23
N TYR A 198 -19.04 13.91 -7.27
CA TYR A 198 -19.86 12.97 -6.50
C TYR A 198 -20.75 12.12 -7.42
N LEU A 199 -21.50 12.75 -8.33
CA LEU A 199 -22.39 12.03 -9.25
C LEU A 199 -21.64 11.08 -10.19
N ARG A 200 -20.46 11.50 -10.68
CA ARG A 200 -19.58 10.64 -11.50
C ARG A 200 -19.04 9.46 -10.67
N ALA A 201 -18.57 9.71 -9.46
CA ALA A 201 -18.05 8.68 -8.57
C ALA A 201 -19.13 7.64 -8.21
N GLN A 202 -20.34 8.12 -7.89
CA GLN A 202 -21.49 7.27 -7.58
C GLN A 202 -21.85 6.33 -8.75
N ARG A 203 -21.85 6.83 -10.01
CA ARG A 203 -22.10 6.00 -11.20
C ARG A 203 -21.08 4.87 -11.41
N HIS A 204 -19.87 5.02 -10.88
CA HIS A 204 -18.80 4.04 -11.03
C HIS A 204 -18.42 3.36 -9.71
N GLN A 205 -19.29 3.36 -8.71
CA GLN A 205 -19.00 2.78 -7.40
C GLN A 205 -18.66 1.28 -7.49
N LEU A 206 -19.44 0.51 -8.25
CA LEU A 206 -19.20 -0.93 -8.41
C LEU A 206 -17.84 -1.22 -9.09
N ASN A 207 -17.49 -0.43 -10.10
CA ASN A 207 -16.20 -0.56 -10.78
C ASN A 207 -15.06 -0.20 -9.82
N PHE A 208 -15.22 0.86 -9.04
CA PHE A 208 -14.24 1.25 -8.01
C PHE A 208 -14.02 0.13 -6.97
N GLU A 209 -15.09 -0.48 -6.47
CA GLU A 209 -15.01 -1.61 -5.53
C GLU A 209 -14.30 -2.83 -6.15
N THR A 210 -14.55 -3.09 -7.42
CA THR A 210 -13.89 -4.18 -8.18
C THR A 210 -12.40 -3.92 -8.33
N GLU A 211 -11.99 -2.71 -8.75
CA GLU A 211 -10.58 -2.33 -8.87
C GLU A 211 -9.87 -2.33 -7.52
N LEU A 212 -10.51 -1.81 -6.48
CA LEU A 212 -9.97 -1.82 -5.13
C LEU A 212 -9.77 -3.25 -4.65
N LYS A 213 -10.71 -4.15 -4.90
CA LYS A 213 -10.57 -5.57 -4.58
C LYS A 213 -9.33 -6.15 -5.28
N ARG A 214 -9.21 -6.01 -6.60
CA ARG A 214 -8.07 -6.54 -7.39
C ARG A 214 -6.71 -6.01 -6.89
N LEU A 215 -6.61 -4.70 -6.65
CA LEU A 215 -5.41 -4.08 -6.08
C LEU A 215 -5.11 -4.60 -4.67
N THR A 216 -6.13 -4.76 -3.83
CA THR A 216 -5.96 -5.27 -2.46
C THR A 216 -5.50 -6.74 -2.46
N TRP A 217 -6.03 -7.56 -3.38
CA TRP A 217 -5.61 -8.95 -3.54
C TRP A 217 -4.17 -9.05 -4.05
N GLN A 218 -3.84 -8.29 -5.09
CA GLN A 218 -2.46 -8.24 -5.59
C GLN A 218 -1.49 -7.77 -4.51
N ALA A 219 -1.85 -6.79 -3.68
CA ALA A 219 -0.98 -6.29 -2.63
C ALA A 219 -0.55 -7.40 -1.65
N ARG A 220 -1.36 -8.46 -1.49
CA ARG A 220 -1.03 -9.60 -0.63
C ARG A 220 0.20 -10.36 -1.10
N SER A 221 0.56 -10.27 -2.39
CA SER A 221 1.78 -10.86 -2.94
C SER A 221 2.51 -9.86 -3.84
N MET A 222 3.68 -9.41 -3.39
CA MET A 222 4.54 -8.51 -4.18
C MET A 222 5.58 -9.25 -5.02
N SER A 223 5.67 -10.57 -4.90
CA SER A 223 6.62 -11.42 -5.63
C SER A 223 6.02 -12.07 -6.88
N LYS A 224 4.70 -12.23 -6.96
CA LYS A 224 4.01 -12.83 -8.12
C LYS A 224 2.64 -12.20 -8.40
N PRO A 225 2.13 -12.31 -9.64
CA PRO A 225 0.75 -11.95 -9.96
C PRO A 225 -0.27 -12.72 -9.10
N ASN A 226 -1.21 -12.00 -8.48
CA ASN A 226 -2.19 -12.52 -7.52
C ASN A 226 -3.44 -11.61 -7.37
N ALA A 227 -3.89 -10.96 -8.44
CA ALA A 227 -5.06 -10.08 -8.37
C ALA A 227 -6.41 -10.84 -8.39
N GLU A 228 -6.37 -12.17 -8.56
CA GLU A 228 -7.52 -13.08 -8.63
C GLU A 228 -8.57 -12.66 -9.66
N THR A 229 -8.12 -12.18 -10.82
CA THR A 229 -9.05 -11.82 -11.90
C THR A 229 -9.51 -13.03 -12.71
N GLY A 230 -8.76 -14.14 -12.65
CA GLY A 230 -8.93 -15.31 -13.52
C GLY A 230 -8.30 -15.12 -14.91
N ASP A 231 -7.66 -13.99 -15.17
CA ASP A 231 -6.93 -13.68 -16.41
C ASP A 231 -5.47 -13.34 -16.06
N GLN A 232 -4.54 -14.14 -16.58
CA GLN A 232 -3.12 -14.01 -16.30
C GLN A 232 -2.55 -12.64 -16.68
N HIS A 233 -3.04 -12.03 -17.77
CA HIS A 233 -2.58 -10.72 -18.23
C HIS A 233 -3.15 -9.60 -17.38
N LEU A 234 -4.40 -9.72 -16.90
CA LEU A 234 -4.93 -8.77 -15.92
C LEU A 234 -4.17 -8.86 -14.59
N ASP A 235 -3.90 -10.07 -14.09
CA ASP A 235 -3.13 -10.24 -12.86
C ASP A 235 -1.71 -9.65 -13.01
N LEU A 236 -1.07 -9.87 -14.16
CA LEU A 236 0.22 -9.25 -14.49
C LEU A 236 0.15 -7.72 -14.50
N PHE A 237 -0.94 -7.13 -15.02
CA PHE A 237 -1.13 -5.69 -15.00
C PHE A 237 -1.12 -5.13 -13.57
N TYR A 238 -1.91 -5.71 -12.66
CA TYR A 238 -1.94 -5.24 -11.26
C TYR A 238 -0.61 -5.47 -10.55
N PHE A 239 0.05 -6.59 -10.80
CA PHE A 239 1.40 -6.85 -10.29
C PHE A 239 2.38 -5.74 -10.70
N ARG A 240 2.37 -5.35 -11.97
CA ARG A 240 3.21 -4.25 -12.47
C ARG A 240 2.81 -2.89 -11.90
N VAL A 241 1.51 -2.62 -11.73
CA VAL A 241 1.02 -1.39 -11.07
C VAL A 241 1.58 -1.27 -9.66
N LEU A 242 1.45 -2.31 -8.82
CA LEU A 242 1.93 -2.23 -7.43
C LEU A 242 3.45 -2.19 -7.35
N GLY A 243 4.15 -2.90 -8.24
CA GLY A 243 5.61 -2.81 -8.37
C GLY A 243 6.08 -1.40 -8.71
N HIS A 244 5.49 -0.77 -9.73
CA HIS A 244 5.81 0.60 -10.15
C HIS A 244 5.47 1.64 -9.08
N LEU A 245 4.32 1.50 -8.41
CA LEU A 245 3.84 2.50 -7.45
C LEU A 245 4.40 2.29 -6.03
N ALA A 246 5.09 1.17 -5.81
CA ALA A 246 5.58 0.69 -4.53
C ALA A 246 4.50 0.76 -3.42
N VAL A 247 3.29 0.30 -3.73
CA VAL A 247 2.12 0.34 -2.83
C VAL A 247 1.95 -1.01 -2.13
N TYR A 248 1.83 -1.00 -0.81
CA TYR A 248 1.72 -2.18 0.04
C TYR A 248 0.28 -2.44 0.55
N PRO A 249 -0.01 -3.64 1.08
CA PRO A 249 -1.30 -3.94 1.73
C PRO A 249 -1.73 -2.94 2.79
N SER A 250 -0.76 -2.43 3.55
CA SER A 250 -0.98 -1.45 4.61
C SER A 250 -1.43 -0.09 4.08
N ASP A 251 -1.17 0.22 2.80
CA ASP A 251 -1.39 1.52 2.20
C ASP A 251 -2.82 1.67 1.67
N THR A 252 -3.79 1.47 2.56
CA THR A 252 -5.22 1.47 2.22
C THR A 252 -5.64 2.75 1.48
N SER A 253 -5.13 3.92 1.89
CA SER A 253 -5.38 5.18 1.18
C SER A 253 -4.87 5.14 -0.27
N HIS A 254 -3.66 4.64 -0.50
CA HIS A 254 -3.08 4.59 -1.83
C HIS A 254 -3.79 3.58 -2.73
N LEU A 255 -4.06 2.37 -2.24
CA LEU A 255 -4.84 1.38 -2.99
C LEU A 255 -6.20 1.94 -3.43
N ARG A 256 -6.88 2.68 -2.56
CA ARG A 256 -8.14 3.36 -2.89
C ARG A 256 -7.95 4.49 -3.90
N ASN A 257 -6.92 5.31 -3.77
CA ASN A 257 -6.65 6.37 -4.74
C ASN A 257 -6.29 5.82 -6.12
N GLU A 258 -5.51 4.73 -6.20
CA GLU A 258 -5.17 4.09 -7.47
C GLU A 258 -6.39 3.40 -8.10
N ALA A 259 -7.24 2.75 -7.31
CA ALA A 259 -8.52 2.22 -7.79
C ALA A 259 -9.38 3.32 -8.42
N ARG A 260 -9.49 4.49 -7.74
CA ARG A 260 -10.22 5.66 -8.27
C ARG A 260 -9.59 6.18 -9.55
N ARG A 261 -8.26 6.26 -9.61
CA ARG A 261 -7.49 6.73 -10.77
C ARG A 261 -7.71 5.85 -11.99
N LEU A 262 -7.68 4.52 -11.86
CA LEU A 262 -7.96 3.59 -12.96
C LEU A 262 -9.33 3.84 -13.60
N ILE A 263 -10.34 4.18 -12.79
CA ILE A 263 -11.68 4.50 -13.30
C ILE A 263 -11.73 5.91 -13.90
N ASP A 264 -11.17 6.92 -13.24
CA ASP A 264 -11.21 8.31 -13.73
C ASP A 264 -10.56 8.48 -15.11
N TRP A 265 -9.48 7.73 -15.34
CA TRP A 265 -8.71 7.70 -16.59
C TRP A 265 -9.20 6.65 -17.60
N ASN A 266 -10.31 5.98 -17.32
CA ASN A 266 -10.92 4.98 -18.19
C ASN A 266 -9.91 3.90 -18.63
N ILE A 267 -9.15 3.37 -17.67
CA ILE A 267 -8.23 2.24 -17.87
C ILE A 267 -9.05 0.95 -17.80
N SER A 268 -9.67 0.60 -18.92
CA SER A 268 -10.52 -0.58 -19.03
C SER A 268 -9.73 -1.88 -19.00
N ASP A 269 -10.38 -3.00 -18.67
CA ASP A 269 -9.75 -4.33 -18.67
C ASP A 269 -9.12 -4.69 -20.03
N LYS A 270 -9.71 -4.23 -21.15
CA LYS A 270 -9.09 -4.35 -22.47
C LYS A 270 -7.75 -3.61 -22.56
N LYS A 271 -7.66 -2.37 -22.05
CA LYS A 271 -6.40 -1.62 -22.02
C LYS A 271 -5.37 -2.31 -21.11
N LYS A 272 -5.80 -2.79 -19.95
CA LYS A 272 -4.94 -3.51 -19.00
C LYS A 272 -4.33 -4.76 -19.64
N ARG A 273 -5.14 -5.59 -20.31
CA ARG A 273 -4.69 -6.78 -21.07
C ARG A 273 -3.70 -6.39 -22.18
N ILE A 274 -4.04 -5.38 -22.99
CA ILE A 274 -3.17 -4.89 -24.07
C ILE A 274 -1.79 -4.49 -23.54
N VAL A 275 -1.74 -3.71 -22.46
CA VAL A 275 -0.47 -3.31 -21.82
C VAL A 275 0.28 -4.54 -21.31
N ALA A 276 -0.37 -5.39 -20.51
CA ALA A 276 0.31 -6.52 -19.88
C ALA A 276 0.88 -7.51 -20.91
N MET A 277 0.12 -7.81 -21.98
CA MET A 277 0.62 -8.64 -23.07
C MET A 277 1.79 -7.97 -23.80
N ARG A 278 1.75 -6.65 -23.99
CA ARG A 278 2.86 -5.92 -24.61
C ARG A 278 4.11 -5.95 -23.74
N THR A 279 3.97 -5.82 -22.41
CA THR A 279 5.06 -6.00 -21.44
C THR A 279 5.64 -7.42 -21.48
N ALA A 280 4.81 -8.43 -21.73
CA ALA A 280 5.24 -9.80 -21.98
C ALA A 280 5.76 -10.04 -23.43
N GLN A 281 6.08 -8.96 -24.17
CA GLN A 281 6.71 -8.97 -25.50
C GLN A 281 5.88 -9.58 -26.64
N TYR A 282 4.56 -9.69 -26.48
CA TYR A 282 3.69 -10.13 -27.58
C TYR A 282 3.67 -9.12 -28.74
N SER A 283 3.47 -9.62 -29.96
CA SER A 283 3.29 -8.79 -31.16
C SER A 283 1.91 -8.11 -31.16
N LEU A 284 1.78 -6.97 -31.83
CA LEU A 284 0.50 -6.25 -31.90
C LEU A 284 -0.62 -7.09 -32.53
N ASP A 285 -0.27 -7.96 -33.49
CA ASP A 285 -1.22 -8.84 -34.16
C ASP A 285 -1.70 -9.97 -33.23
N ALA A 286 -0.79 -10.55 -32.44
CA ALA A 286 -1.14 -11.54 -31.42
C ALA A 286 -2.05 -10.93 -30.33
N ILE A 287 -1.72 -9.72 -29.87
CA ILE A 287 -2.54 -8.97 -28.91
C ILE A 287 -3.93 -8.69 -29.49
N ALA A 288 -4.01 -8.30 -30.77
CA ALA A 288 -5.29 -8.01 -31.41
C ALA A 288 -6.22 -9.23 -31.41
N LYS A 289 -5.66 -10.40 -31.74
CA LYS A 289 -6.37 -11.69 -31.74
C LYS A 289 -6.84 -12.08 -30.34
N GLU A 290 -5.96 -12.03 -29.35
CA GLU A 290 -6.23 -12.49 -27.99
C GLU A 290 -7.22 -11.58 -27.21
N VAL A 291 -7.12 -10.26 -27.42
CA VAL A 291 -8.00 -9.28 -26.76
C VAL A 291 -9.33 -9.13 -27.51
N GLY A 292 -9.42 -9.63 -28.75
CA GLY A 292 -10.61 -9.51 -29.59
C GLY A 292 -10.83 -8.08 -30.09
N VAL A 293 -9.77 -7.40 -30.53
CA VAL A 293 -9.85 -6.08 -31.18
C VAL A 293 -9.63 -6.19 -32.68
N LYS A 294 -10.26 -5.28 -33.44
CA LYS A 294 -10.39 -5.39 -34.89
C LYS A 294 -9.06 -5.43 -35.66
N SER A 295 -7.99 -4.84 -35.13
CA SER A 295 -6.70 -4.78 -35.82
C SER A 295 -5.52 -4.38 -34.91
N ARG A 296 -4.29 -4.57 -35.38
CA ARG A 296 -3.07 -4.03 -34.74
C ARG A 296 -3.10 -2.51 -34.57
N GLN A 297 -3.76 -1.76 -35.46
CA GLN A 297 -3.92 -0.32 -35.31
C GLN A 297 -4.80 0.03 -34.10
N ALA A 298 -5.83 -0.78 -33.81
CA ALA A 298 -6.66 -0.61 -32.63
C ALA A 298 -5.86 -0.84 -31.34
N VAL A 299 -4.95 -1.83 -31.34
CA VAL A 299 -4.01 -2.08 -30.23
C VAL A 299 -3.08 -0.87 -30.04
N ALA A 300 -2.47 -0.37 -31.13
CA ALA A 300 -1.58 0.78 -31.07
C ALA A 300 -2.29 2.04 -30.55
N LYS A 301 -3.54 2.29 -30.98
CA LYS A 301 -4.36 3.40 -30.47
C LYS A 301 -4.73 3.24 -29.00
N ALA A 302 -5.02 2.02 -28.55
CA ALA A 302 -5.28 1.74 -27.14
C ALA A 302 -4.03 2.00 -26.28
N LEU A 303 -2.86 1.57 -26.73
CA LEU A 303 -1.57 1.85 -26.09
C LEU A 303 -1.30 3.36 -26.03
N ALA A 304 -1.46 4.10 -27.14
CA ALA A 304 -1.22 5.54 -27.20
C ALA A 304 -2.17 6.36 -26.30
N SER A 305 -3.41 5.89 -26.12
CA SER A 305 -4.40 6.52 -25.23
C SER A 305 -4.39 5.98 -23.79
N THR A 306 -3.41 5.14 -23.45
CA THR A 306 -3.21 4.66 -22.07
C THR A 306 -2.21 5.57 -21.39
N LEU A 307 -2.54 5.98 -20.16
CA LEU A 307 -1.69 6.88 -19.39
C LEU A 307 -0.30 6.29 -19.23
N SER A 308 0.71 7.12 -19.40
CA SER A 308 2.10 6.73 -19.50
C SER A 308 2.61 5.97 -18.26
N MET A 309 2.13 6.31 -17.06
CA MET A 309 2.43 5.59 -15.81
C MET A 309 1.92 4.13 -15.76
N TYR A 310 1.03 3.75 -16.69
CA TYR A 310 0.55 2.38 -16.84
C TYR A 310 1.11 1.70 -18.10
N ARG A 311 2.09 2.31 -18.79
CA ARG A 311 2.74 1.75 -19.99
C ARG A 311 4.03 1.03 -19.62
N PHE A 312 3.88 -0.08 -18.90
CA PHE A 312 5.00 -0.89 -18.41
C PHE A 312 5.79 -1.61 -19.51
N ASP A 313 5.29 -1.56 -20.74
CA ASP A 313 5.98 -2.03 -21.93
C ASP A 313 7.07 -1.08 -22.44
N LEU A 314 7.11 0.14 -21.91
CA LEU A 314 8.16 1.11 -22.20
C LEU A 314 9.32 0.91 -21.21
N PRO A 315 10.57 1.13 -21.65
CA PRO A 315 11.72 0.99 -20.76
C PRO A 315 11.67 1.99 -19.60
N PRO A 316 12.38 1.72 -18.49
CA PRO A 316 12.49 2.63 -17.35
C PRO A 316 12.91 4.03 -17.79
N LEU A 317 12.46 5.04 -17.04
CA LEU A 317 12.55 6.44 -17.40
C LEU A 317 13.99 6.91 -17.34
N GLY A 318 14.66 6.86 -18.48
CA GLY A 318 16.09 7.16 -18.64
C GLY A 318 16.69 6.51 -19.88
N LYS A 319 16.16 5.36 -20.33
CA LYS A 319 16.59 4.73 -21.61
C LYS A 319 15.71 5.08 -22.81
N ALA A 320 14.48 5.57 -22.60
CA ALA A 320 13.64 6.14 -23.66
C ALA A 320 13.39 7.62 -23.42
N GLY A 321 13.86 8.46 -24.35
CA GLY A 321 13.70 9.92 -24.34
C GLY A 321 12.27 10.41 -24.59
N ALA A 322 11.30 9.99 -23.77
CA ALA A 322 9.93 10.49 -23.80
C ALA A 322 9.73 11.51 -22.65
N PRO A 323 9.75 12.83 -22.91
CA PRO A 323 9.74 13.86 -21.85
C PRO A 323 8.51 13.81 -20.92
N GLN A 324 7.36 13.42 -21.45
CA GLN A 324 6.10 13.32 -20.69
C GLN A 324 6.12 12.21 -19.63
N LEU A 325 6.88 11.15 -19.92
CA LEU A 325 7.04 9.97 -19.09
C LEU A 325 7.97 10.28 -17.90
N ILE A 326 9.08 10.96 -18.19
CA ILE A 326 10.02 11.49 -17.18
C ILE A 326 9.30 12.48 -16.26
N SER A 327 8.51 13.40 -16.82
CA SER A 327 7.75 14.39 -16.05
C SER A 327 6.74 13.75 -15.09
N ALA A 328 6.02 12.69 -15.49
CA ALA A 328 5.03 12.05 -14.63
C ALA A 328 5.64 11.29 -13.45
N ALA A 329 6.74 10.54 -13.66
CA ALA A 329 7.41 9.89 -12.53
C ALA A 329 8.22 10.86 -11.69
N HIS A 330 8.75 11.93 -12.27
CA HIS A 330 9.34 13.03 -11.51
C HIS A 330 8.30 13.63 -10.55
N ALA A 331 7.14 14.04 -11.07
CA ALA A 331 6.07 14.58 -10.24
C ALA A 331 5.63 13.60 -9.13
N ARG A 332 5.59 12.29 -9.43
CA ARG A 332 5.27 11.27 -8.43
C ARG A 332 6.38 11.07 -7.41
N PHE A 333 7.65 11.07 -7.83
CA PHE A 333 8.78 10.94 -6.93
C PHE A 333 8.83 12.11 -5.95
N ILE A 334 8.62 13.32 -6.44
CA ILE A 334 8.50 14.54 -5.62
C ILE A 334 7.30 14.45 -4.66
N ASP A 335 6.13 14.00 -5.12
CA ASP A 335 4.96 13.75 -4.28
C ASP A 335 5.25 12.74 -3.14
N LEU A 336 6.00 11.66 -3.46
CA LEU A 336 6.41 10.66 -2.48
C LEU A 336 7.43 11.18 -1.46
N LEU A 337 8.38 12.01 -1.89
CA LEU A 337 9.35 12.65 -1.01
C LEU A 337 8.68 13.59 0.01
N GLY A 338 7.53 14.15 -0.37
CA GLY A 338 6.76 15.06 0.45
C GLY A 338 7.32 16.49 0.44
N GLN A 339 6.55 17.39 1.05
CA GLN A 339 6.78 18.83 0.93
C GLN A 339 8.15 19.28 1.45
N ALA A 340 8.58 18.78 2.61
CA ALA A 340 9.83 19.21 3.24
C ALA A 340 11.06 18.86 2.38
N ALA A 341 11.13 17.62 1.89
CA ALA A 341 12.19 17.16 1.01
C ALA A 341 12.16 17.89 -0.34
N SER A 342 10.98 18.04 -0.95
CA SER A 342 10.82 18.76 -2.23
C SER A 342 11.32 20.19 -2.14
N SER A 343 10.87 20.94 -1.13
CA SER A 343 11.30 22.34 -0.94
C SER A 343 12.80 22.45 -0.69
N ALA A 344 13.40 21.49 0.01
CA ALA A 344 14.86 21.46 0.19
C ALA A 344 15.63 21.09 -1.10
N LEU A 345 15.07 20.26 -1.98
CA LEU A 345 15.66 19.99 -3.30
C LEU A 345 15.60 21.20 -4.23
N GLU A 346 14.62 22.09 -4.07
CA GLU A 346 14.52 23.34 -4.83
C GLU A 346 15.51 24.42 -4.34
N ASP A 347 15.91 24.39 -3.06
CA ASP A 347 16.85 25.36 -2.48
C ASP A 347 18.27 25.21 -3.08
N PRO A 348 18.82 26.26 -3.74
CA PRO A 348 20.16 26.19 -4.34
C PRO A 348 21.30 26.03 -3.33
N ASN A 349 21.08 26.35 -2.06
CA ASN A 349 22.10 26.20 -1.02
C ASN A 349 22.20 24.77 -0.48
N ILE A 350 21.15 23.96 -0.65
CA ILE A 350 21.16 22.56 -0.24
C ILE A 350 21.90 21.72 -1.28
N VAL A 351 22.88 20.95 -0.83
CA VAL A 351 23.70 20.05 -1.66
C VAL A 351 23.29 18.60 -1.54
N GLU A 352 22.78 18.18 -0.38
CA GLU A 352 22.43 16.80 -0.11
C GLU A 352 21.22 16.70 0.81
N LEU A 353 20.38 15.68 0.57
CA LEU A 353 19.37 15.22 1.52
C LEU A 353 19.71 13.82 2.00
N LEU A 354 19.53 13.57 3.30
CA LEU A 354 19.84 12.30 3.94
C LEU A 354 18.67 11.87 4.81
N LEU A 355 18.17 10.66 4.59
CA LEU A 355 17.25 10.00 5.48
C LEU A 355 17.99 8.92 6.26
N ASN A 356 17.99 9.05 7.59
CA ASN A 356 18.59 8.08 8.50
C ASN A 356 17.60 6.95 8.87
N ASP A 357 18.12 5.89 9.48
CA ASP A 357 17.36 4.68 9.84
C ASP A 357 16.37 4.90 11.00
N ASP A 358 16.56 5.97 11.77
CA ASP A 358 15.62 6.51 12.75
C ASP A 358 14.42 7.25 12.12
N GLY A 359 14.42 7.41 10.79
CA GLY A 359 13.38 8.09 10.03
C GLY A 359 13.53 9.61 9.96
N LYS A 360 14.58 10.21 10.53
CA LYS A 360 14.83 11.65 10.44
C LYS A 360 15.41 12.04 9.09
N LEU A 361 14.85 13.08 8.50
CA LEU A 361 15.28 13.67 7.25
C LEU A 361 16.14 14.90 7.53
N TRP A 362 17.34 14.89 6.96
CA TRP A 362 18.35 15.91 7.09
C TRP A 362 18.64 16.55 5.74
N ALA A 363 19.02 17.83 5.77
CA ALA A 363 19.49 18.57 4.62
C ALA A 363 20.86 19.19 4.91
N GLU A 364 21.82 18.95 4.02
CA GLU A 364 23.13 19.58 4.06
C GLU A 364 23.12 20.86 3.22
N SER A 365 23.48 21.98 3.85
CA SER A 365 23.67 23.28 3.20
C SER A 365 25.17 23.56 2.98
N ARG A 366 25.51 24.22 1.87
CA ARG A 366 26.86 24.76 1.61
C ARG A 366 27.37 25.69 2.71
N SER A 367 26.47 26.42 3.36
CA SER A 367 26.83 27.52 4.28
C SER A 367 26.55 27.22 5.75
N LEU A 368 25.59 26.34 6.03
CA LEU A 368 25.07 26.13 7.39
C LEU A 368 25.26 24.69 7.90
N GLY A 369 25.89 23.82 7.11
CA GLY A 369 26.06 22.41 7.46
C GLY A 369 24.74 21.65 7.49
N MET A 370 24.67 20.63 8.34
CA MET A 370 23.55 19.69 8.42
C MET A 370 22.43 20.18 9.34
N ARG A 371 21.18 20.15 8.85
CA ARG A 371 19.98 20.46 9.64
C ARG A 371 18.90 19.41 9.47
N GLU A 372 18.20 19.09 10.56
CA GLU A 372 16.98 18.26 10.51
C GLU A 372 15.85 19.09 9.87
N ILE A 373 15.18 18.54 8.85
CA ILE A 373 14.12 19.22 8.10
C ILE A 373 12.77 18.50 8.19
N GLY A 374 12.72 17.31 8.77
CA GLY A 374 11.49 16.56 8.97
C GLY A 374 11.75 15.09 9.31
N ALA A 375 10.71 14.28 9.17
CA ALA A 375 10.79 12.84 9.36
C ALA A 375 9.89 12.10 8.35
N LEU A 376 10.30 10.89 7.99
CA LEU A 376 9.54 9.96 7.17
C LEU A 376 9.29 8.68 7.96
N THR A 377 8.11 8.07 7.77
CA THR A 377 7.88 6.73 8.31
C THR A 377 8.71 5.72 7.52
N ALA A 378 9.12 4.61 8.15
CA ALA A 378 9.82 3.54 7.46
C ALA A 378 9.04 3.03 6.21
N SER A 379 7.70 3.04 6.26
CA SER A 379 6.87 2.65 5.13
C SER A 379 6.99 3.63 3.96
N ASP A 380 6.98 4.94 4.24
CA ASP A 380 7.11 5.98 3.22
C ASP A 380 8.53 6.01 2.63
N ALA A 381 9.54 5.90 3.50
CA ALA A 381 10.95 5.82 3.12
C ALA A 381 11.24 4.64 2.19
N GLU A 382 10.78 3.44 2.57
CA GLU A 382 10.93 2.26 1.74
C GLU A 382 10.24 2.43 0.39
N ARG A 383 9.04 3.03 0.41
CA ARG A 383 8.28 3.27 -0.80
C ARG A 383 9.00 4.21 -1.77
N ILE A 384 9.63 5.26 -1.27
CA ILE A 384 10.47 6.16 -2.08
C ILE A 384 11.61 5.36 -2.74
N ILE A 385 12.33 4.56 -1.96
CA ILE A 385 13.48 3.78 -2.47
C ILE A 385 13.03 2.77 -3.52
N ARG A 386 11.93 2.04 -3.28
CA ARG A 386 11.41 1.08 -4.27
C ARG A 386 10.82 1.74 -5.50
N PHE A 387 10.17 2.90 -5.34
CA PHE A 387 9.68 3.67 -6.47
C PHE A 387 10.87 4.06 -7.36
N ALA A 388 11.94 4.59 -6.76
CA ALA A 388 13.16 4.93 -7.48
C ALA A 388 13.73 3.70 -8.21
N ASN A 389 13.87 2.58 -7.49
CA ASN A 389 14.37 1.31 -8.03
C ASN A 389 13.62 0.83 -9.28
N HIS A 390 12.32 1.03 -9.32
CA HIS A 390 11.48 0.49 -10.39
C HIS A 390 11.32 1.46 -11.57
N ASN A 391 11.42 2.77 -11.32
CA ASN A 391 11.07 3.80 -12.30
C ASN A 391 12.28 4.46 -12.97
N PHE A 392 13.46 4.42 -12.37
CA PHE A 392 14.66 5.12 -12.86
C PHE A 392 15.78 4.13 -13.23
N PRO A 393 16.68 4.52 -14.15
CA PRO A 393 17.82 3.69 -14.53
C PRO A 393 18.81 3.58 -13.36
N HIS A 394 19.36 2.39 -13.19
CA HIS A 394 20.49 2.17 -12.29
C HIS A 394 21.80 2.66 -12.93
N GLU A 395 22.71 3.21 -12.12
CA GLU A 395 24.07 3.52 -12.56
C GLU A 395 24.89 2.24 -12.83
N THR A 396 24.53 1.13 -12.18
CA THR A 396 25.17 -0.19 -12.36
C THR A 396 24.12 -1.26 -12.65
N ASP A 397 24.43 -2.21 -13.54
CA ASP A 397 23.47 -3.22 -14.03
C ASP A 397 23.06 -4.26 -12.97
N SER A 398 23.67 -4.26 -11.77
CA SER A 398 23.42 -5.30 -10.77
C SER A 398 22.06 -5.17 -10.07
N GLY A 399 21.45 -3.98 -10.00
CA GLY A 399 20.21 -3.79 -9.24
C GLY A 399 20.31 -4.21 -7.76
N GLU A 400 21.54 -4.44 -7.28
CA GLU A 400 21.87 -4.88 -5.94
C GLU A 400 22.09 -3.66 -5.02
N ALA A 401 22.03 -3.90 -3.70
CA ALA A 401 22.25 -2.84 -2.73
C ALA A 401 23.74 -2.44 -2.64
N PRO A 402 24.07 -1.15 -2.46
CA PRO A 402 23.17 0.00 -2.42
C PRO A 402 22.58 0.30 -3.80
N LEU A 403 21.29 0.64 -3.80
CA LEU A 403 20.63 1.12 -5.01
C LEU A 403 21.24 2.46 -5.42
N MET A 404 21.89 2.53 -6.58
CA MET A 404 22.45 3.76 -7.13
C MET A 404 21.73 4.13 -8.43
N ILE A 405 21.15 5.33 -8.46
CA ILE A 405 20.30 5.82 -9.54
C ILE A 405 20.71 7.25 -9.90
N GLU A 406 20.88 7.51 -11.19
CA GLU A 406 20.91 8.87 -11.73
C GLU A 406 19.47 9.35 -11.98
N LEU A 407 19.06 10.45 -11.35
CA LEU A 407 17.68 10.95 -11.50
C LEU A 407 17.52 11.60 -12.88
N PRO A 408 16.62 11.12 -13.76
CA PRO A 408 16.55 11.54 -15.18
C PRO A 408 16.08 12.98 -15.40
N PHE A 409 15.74 13.70 -14.33
CA PHE A 409 15.23 15.07 -14.34
C PHE A 409 16.17 16.08 -13.66
N SER A 410 17.35 15.64 -13.20
CA SER A 410 18.35 16.50 -12.56
C SER A 410 19.74 15.88 -12.65
N SER A 411 20.81 16.62 -12.32
CA SER A 411 22.14 16.01 -12.12
C SER A 411 22.28 15.33 -10.75
N ALA A 412 21.17 15.13 -10.02
CA ALA A 412 21.19 14.55 -8.69
C ALA A 412 21.22 13.02 -8.75
N ARG A 413 21.98 12.43 -7.83
CA ARG A 413 22.08 10.98 -7.63
C ARG A 413 21.25 10.57 -6.44
N PHE A 414 20.51 9.48 -6.58
CA PHE A 414 19.76 8.84 -5.51
C PHE A 414 20.48 7.55 -5.09
N THR A 415 20.78 7.43 -3.80
CA THR A 415 21.31 6.21 -3.19
C THR A 415 20.31 5.69 -2.16
N GLY A 416 19.94 4.41 -2.22
CA GLY A 416 18.96 3.82 -1.29
C GLY A 416 19.39 2.48 -0.73
N LEU A 417 19.06 2.22 0.54
CA LEU A 417 19.34 0.97 1.26
C LEU A 417 18.08 0.53 2.03
N LEU A 418 17.78 -0.77 2.01
CA LEU A 418 16.47 -1.32 2.43
C LEU A 418 16.51 -2.60 3.27
N PRO A 419 16.98 -2.65 4.52
CA PRO A 419 17.30 -3.94 5.20
C PRO A 419 17.85 -5.14 4.36
N PRO A 420 18.58 -6.11 4.90
CA PRO A 420 19.28 -6.06 6.16
C PRO A 420 20.53 -5.15 6.07
N PHE A 421 20.81 -4.54 4.90
CA PHE A 421 21.94 -3.65 4.68
C PHE A 421 21.93 -2.36 5.54
N ALA A 422 20.79 -2.05 6.16
CA ALA A 422 20.61 -1.01 7.17
C ALA A 422 19.52 -1.47 8.17
N TYR A 423 19.51 -0.91 9.38
CA TYR A 423 18.49 -1.24 10.40
C TYR A 423 17.08 -0.81 9.97
N GLY A 424 16.98 0.27 9.21
CA GLY A 424 15.76 0.79 8.60
C GLY A 424 16.02 1.30 7.17
N PRO A 425 14.98 1.70 6.42
CA PRO A 425 15.14 2.29 5.10
C PRO A 425 15.91 3.62 5.19
N VAL A 426 17.03 3.71 4.48
CA VAL A 426 17.86 4.93 4.42
C VAL A 426 18.09 5.33 2.97
N PHE A 427 18.15 6.63 2.70
CA PHE A 427 18.50 7.12 1.37
C PHE A 427 19.26 8.44 1.42
N GLY A 428 20.04 8.69 0.37
CA GLY A 428 20.70 9.96 0.11
C GLY A 428 20.32 10.49 -1.26
N ILE A 429 20.08 11.81 -1.36
CA ILE A 429 19.91 12.52 -2.63
C ILE A 429 20.97 13.60 -2.72
N ARG A 430 22.00 13.35 -3.52
CA ARG A 430 23.12 14.28 -3.70
C ARG A 430 22.96 15.04 -5.00
N LYS A 431 22.86 16.37 -4.94
CA LYS A 431 22.81 17.21 -6.13
C LYS A 431 24.19 17.21 -6.81
N GLY A 432 24.20 17.18 -8.14
CA GLY A 432 25.44 17.38 -8.89
C GLY A 432 26.04 18.76 -8.61
N ALA A 433 27.38 18.84 -8.67
CA ALA A 433 28.05 20.14 -8.66
C ALA A 433 27.54 20.97 -9.86
N ARG A 434 27.04 22.16 -9.59
CA ARG A 434 26.77 23.17 -10.61
C ARG A 434 28.04 23.95 -10.91
#